data_AF-A0A059CJE4-F1
#
_entry.id   AF-A0A059CJE4-F1
#
_cell.length_a   1.000
_cell.length_b   1.000
_cell.length_c   1.000
_cell.angle_alpha   90.00
_cell.angle_beta   90.00
_cell.angle_gamma   90.00
#
_symmetry.space_group_name_H-M   'P 1'
#
loop_
_entity.id
_entity.type
_entity.pdbx_description
1 polymer ?
#
loop_
_entity_poly.entity_id
_entity_poly.type
_entity_poly.pdbx_seq_one_letter_code
_entity_poly.pdbx_strand_id
1 'polypeptide(L)'
;IVVVLTARDEKRGLEAVDKLKLESGLSDHVFFHQLDVSNPASVSSLADFIKRQFGKLDILVNNAGVLGCIVDYDGLRAAGVGKKRFKWSEIATSTYELTEECININYYGAKRMVDALIGLLQLSDSPRIVNVSSTSGKLAHFPDGWAKNVFSDAECLTEEKVDEVLKEFLKDFRQGSHGTKGWPASHSAYIVSKAALNAYTRILAAKYPTFRVNCVCPGFVKTDIVHNTGFLTPEEGAKGP
;
A
#
# COMPACT_ATOMS: atom_id res chain seq x y z
N ILE A 1 -7.35 23.14 2.68
CA ILE A 1 -7.32 21.79 2.08
C ILE A 1 -8.60 21.09 2.51
N VAL A 2 -9.33 20.51 1.57
CA VAL A 2 -10.49 19.65 1.88
C VAL A 2 -10.02 18.20 1.81
N VAL A 3 -10.43 17.37 2.76
CA VAL A 3 -10.03 15.97 2.90
C VAL A 3 -11.27 15.09 2.83
N VAL A 4 -11.23 14.10 1.94
CA VAL A 4 -12.17 12.97 1.97
C VAL A 4 -11.47 11.84 2.71
N LEU A 5 -11.80 11.68 3.99
CA LEU A 5 -11.37 10.52 4.76
C LEU A 5 -12.17 9.31 4.30
N THR A 6 -11.48 8.21 4.04
CA THR A 6 -12.11 6.98 3.59
C THR A 6 -11.73 5.80 4.46
N ALA A 7 -12.65 4.85 4.61
CA ALA A 7 -12.43 3.61 5.34
C ALA A 7 -13.32 2.50 4.78
N ARG A 8 -12.84 1.25 4.83
CA ARG A 8 -13.63 0.09 4.39
C ARG A 8 -14.81 -0.20 5.32
N ASP A 9 -14.65 0.09 6.60
CA ASP A 9 -15.67 -0.03 7.63
C ASP A 9 -16.28 1.35 7.87
N GLU A 10 -17.56 1.49 7.53
CA GLU A 10 -18.28 2.76 7.61
C GLU A 10 -18.35 3.30 9.04
N LYS A 11 -18.62 2.44 10.02
CA LYS A 11 -18.72 2.84 11.43
C LYS A 11 -17.40 3.40 11.93
N ARG A 12 -16.29 2.67 11.71
CA ARG A 12 -14.95 3.13 12.12
C ARG A 12 -14.55 4.42 11.40
N GLY A 13 -14.94 4.56 10.14
CA GLY A 13 -14.68 5.75 9.35
C GLY A 13 -15.39 7.00 9.89
N LEU A 14 -16.68 6.87 10.21
CA LEU A 14 -17.47 7.96 10.81
C LEU A 14 -16.93 8.34 12.19
N GLU A 15 -16.63 7.35 13.05
CA GLU A 15 -16.03 7.59 14.37
C GLU A 15 -14.68 8.32 14.26
N ALA A 16 -13.85 7.97 13.27
CA ALA A 16 -12.57 8.64 13.02
C ALA A 16 -12.77 10.10 12.56
N VAL A 17 -13.74 10.36 11.69
CA VAL A 17 -14.07 11.74 11.28
C VAL A 17 -14.56 12.54 12.49
N ASP A 18 -15.49 12.03 13.28
CA ASP A 18 -16.01 12.74 14.45
C ASP A 18 -14.89 13.09 15.44
N LYS A 19 -13.98 12.15 15.70
CA LYS A 19 -12.79 12.40 16.52
C LYS A 19 -11.92 13.52 15.94
N LEU A 20 -11.62 13.47 14.64
CA LEU A 20 -10.82 14.52 13.99
C LEU A 20 -11.51 15.89 14.05
N LYS A 21 -12.83 15.95 13.85
CA LYS A 21 -13.58 17.20 13.93
C LYS A 21 -13.51 17.82 15.32
N LEU A 22 -13.58 16.99 16.37
CA LEU A 22 -13.46 17.43 17.76
C LEU A 22 -12.05 17.91 18.12
N GLU A 23 -11.01 17.22 17.62
CA GLU A 23 -9.63 17.46 18.04
C GLU A 23 -8.89 18.54 17.22
N SER A 24 -9.28 18.75 15.96
CA SER A 24 -8.49 19.58 15.01
C SER A 24 -9.08 20.96 14.69
N GLY A 25 -10.35 21.21 15.03
CA GLY A 25 -11.06 22.43 14.61
C GLY A 25 -11.26 22.56 13.09
N LEU A 26 -10.99 21.50 12.32
CA LEU A 26 -11.11 21.44 10.86
C LEU A 26 -12.44 20.84 10.40
N SER A 27 -13.51 21.04 11.17
CA SER A 27 -14.78 20.31 11.00
C SER A 27 -15.39 20.42 9.59
N ASP A 28 -15.24 21.59 8.98
CA ASP A 28 -15.86 21.93 7.70
C ASP A 28 -15.03 21.48 6.49
N HIS A 29 -13.90 20.83 6.74
CA HIS A 29 -12.95 20.42 5.72
C HIS A 29 -12.70 18.90 5.69
N VAL A 30 -13.36 18.12 6.55
CA VAL A 30 -13.24 16.65 6.58
C VAL A 30 -14.59 16.01 6.27
N PHE A 31 -14.64 15.32 5.14
CA PHE A 31 -15.77 14.53 4.66
C PHE A 31 -15.46 13.05 4.82
N PHE A 32 -16.50 12.24 5.04
CA PHE A 32 -16.37 10.79 5.02
C PHE A 32 -16.97 10.22 3.74
N HIS A 33 -16.31 9.21 3.16
CA HIS A 33 -16.92 8.31 2.19
C HIS A 33 -16.37 6.89 2.39
N GLN A 34 -17.24 5.88 2.38
CA GLN A 34 -16.82 4.48 2.48
C GLN A 34 -15.92 4.12 1.29
N LEU A 35 -14.82 3.41 1.54
CA LEU A 35 -13.93 2.89 0.51
C LEU A 35 -13.28 1.57 0.96
N ASP A 36 -13.56 0.52 0.22
CA ASP A 36 -12.73 -0.68 0.19
C ASP A 36 -11.97 -0.73 -1.15
N VAL A 37 -10.66 -0.46 -1.10
CA VAL A 37 -9.79 -0.51 -2.28
C VAL A 37 -9.75 -1.89 -2.93
N SER A 38 -10.14 -2.94 -2.21
CA SER A 38 -10.25 -4.30 -2.72
C SER A 38 -11.53 -4.54 -3.54
N ASN A 39 -12.52 -3.63 -3.49
CA ASN A 39 -13.82 -3.76 -4.17
C ASN A 39 -13.99 -2.69 -5.28
N PRO A 40 -14.07 -3.08 -6.58
CA PRO A 40 -14.24 -2.14 -7.69
C PRO A 40 -15.48 -1.24 -7.59
N ALA A 41 -16.60 -1.75 -7.07
CA ALA A 41 -17.82 -0.95 -6.92
C ALA A 41 -17.66 0.14 -5.86
N SER A 42 -16.94 -0.14 -4.78
CA SER A 42 -16.62 0.84 -3.74
C SER A 42 -15.71 1.96 -4.29
N VAL A 43 -14.69 1.59 -5.07
CA VAL A 43 -13.81 2.54 -5.76
C VAL A 43 -14.59 3.44 -6.74
N SER A 44 -15.48 2.85 -7.55
CA SER A 44 -16.34 3.62 -8.48
C SER A 44 -17.26 4.60 -7.75
N SER A 45 -17.87 4.16 -6.65
CA SER A 45 -18.75 4.99 -5.82
C SER A 45 -18.01 6.23 -5.28
N LEU A 46 -16.78 6.06 -4.81
CA LEU A 46 -15.94 7.19 -4.38
C LEU A 46 -15.62 8.15 -5.52
N ALA A 47 -15.28 7.65 -6.71
CA ALA A 47 -14.99 8.49 -7.86
C ALA A 47 -16.21 9.34 -8.26
N ASP A 48 -17.40 8.74 -8.29
CA ASP A 48 -18.66 9.44 -8.56
C ASP A 48 -19.01 10.46 -7.48
N PHE A 49 -18.72 10.15 -6.21
CA PHE A 49 -18.86 11.11 -5.12
C PHE A 49 -17.95 12.32 -5.31
N ILE A 50 -16.65 12.11 -5.54
CA ILE A 50 -15.68 13.21 -5.72
C ILE A 50 -16.05 14.06 -6.94
N LYS A 51 -16.42 13.42 -8.05
CA LYS A 51 -16.86 14.11 -9.26
C LYS A 51 -18.07 15.00 -9.00
N ARG A 52 -19.10 14.50 -8.31
CA ARG A 52 -20.32 15.26 -8.02
C ARG A 52 -20.10 16.38 -7.01
N GLN A 53 -19.31 16.14 -5.97
CA GLN A 53 -19.13 17.10 -4.87
C GLN A 53 -18.09 18.17 -5.17
N PHE A 54 -16.99 17.79 -5.83
CA PHE A 54 -15.82 18.65 -5.97
C PHE A 54 -15.41 18.91 -7.43
N GLY A 55 -15.86 18.09 -8.37
CA GLY A 55 -15.58 18.24 -9.80
C GLY A 55 -14.14 17.90 -10.22
N LYS A 56 -13.20 17.79 -9.27
CA LYS A 56 -11.79 17.42 -9.50
C LYS A 56 -11.18 16.75 -8.27
N LEU A 57 -9.96 16.25 -8.40
CA LEU A 57 -9.13 15.77 -7.31
C LEU A 57 -7.72 16.35 -7.45
N ASP A 58 -7.15 16.92 -6.39
CA ASP A 58 -5.77 17.46 -6.45
C ASP A 58 -4.73 16.46 -5.92
N ILE A 59 -5.08 15.65 -4.91
CA ILE A 59 -4.15 14.75 -4.21
C ILE A 59 -4.80 13.38 -3.99
N LEU A 60 -4.12 12.32 -4.41
CA LEU A 60 -4.44 10.94 -4.05
C LEU A 60 -3.33 10.35 -3.18
N VAL A 61 -3.67 9.87 -1.98
CA VAL A 61 -2.76 9.13 -1.09
C VAL A 61 -3.20 7.68 -0.99
N ASN A 62 -2.48 6.78 -1.67
CA ASN A 62 -2.69 5.34 -1.57
C ASN A 62 -1.99 4.80 -0.31
N ASN A 63 -2.68 4.93 0.83
CA ASN A 63 -2.18 4.51 2.15
C ASN A 63 -2.63 3.09 2.58
N ALA A 64 -3.80 2.63 2.12
CA ALA A 64 -4.35 1.34 2.54
C ALA A 64 -3.37 0.18 2.29
N GLY A 65 -3.16 -0.66 3.30
CA GLY A 65 -2.29 -1.83 3.17
C GLY A 65 -2.32 -2.78 4.35
N VAL A 66 -1.91 -4.02 4.08
CA VAL A 66 -1.83 -5.13 5.04
C VAL A 66 -0.48 -5.85 4.91
N LEU A 67 -0.07 -6.64 5.92
CA LEU A 67 1.18 -7.42 5.86
C LEU A 67 1.08 -8.69 5.02
N GLY A 68 -0.10 -9.31 4.92
CA GLY A 68 -0.25 -10.62 4.28
C GLY A 68 0.30 -11.79 5.09
N CYS A 69 0.43 -11.63 6.41
CA CYS A 69 0.80 -12.69 7.34
C CYS A 69 0.17 -12.47 8.71
N ILE A 70 0.03 -13.54 9.48
CA ILE A 70 -0.29 -13.49 10.91
C ILE A 70 1.02 -13.57 11.69
N VAL A 71 1.23 -12.67 12.63
CA VAL A 71 2.43 -12.66 13.49
C VAL A 71 2.08 -13.27 14.85
N ASP A 72 2.82 -14.30 15.25
CA ASP A 72 2.84 -14.84 16.61
C ASP A 72 3.57 -13.86 17.54
N TYR A 73 2.77 -13.07 18.25
CA TYR A 73 3.25 -12.01 19.09
C TYR A 73 3.78 -12.47 20.46
N ASP A 74 3.30 -13.59 20.98
CA ASP A 74 3.85 -14.15 22.21
C ASP A 74 5.26 -14.71 21.94
N GLY A 75 5.44 -15.33 20.76
CA GLY A 75 6.76 -15.64 20.21
C GLY A 75 7.63 -14.39 19.99
N LEU A 76 7.07 -13.32 19.44
CA LEU A 76 7.77 -12.03 19.22
C LEU A 76 8.28 -11.40 20.53
N ARG A 77 7.42 -11.33 21.55
CA ARG A 77 7.75 -10.76 22.86
C ARG A 77 8.77 -11.61 23.61
N ALA A 78 8.64 -12.93 23.55
CA ALA A 78 9.60 -13.86 24.16
C ALA A 78 10.99 -13.79 23.49
N ALA A 79 11.04 -13.61 22.16
CA ALA A 79 12.30 -13.51 21.41
C ALA A 79 13.07 -12.20 21.68
N GLY A 80 12.38 -11.14 22.11
CA GLY A 80 12.96 -9.82 22.37
C GLY A 80 13.28 -9.06 21.08
N VAL A 81 12.32 -8.25 20.62
CA VAL A 81 12.50 -7.32 19.49
C VAL A 81 13.73 -6.46 19.75
N GLY A 82 14.78 -6.61 18.93
CA GLY A 82 16.07 -5.92 19.10
C GLY A 82 17.28 -6.82 19.41
N LYS A 83 17.12 -8.13 19.60
CA LYS A 83 18.24 -9.07 19.72
C LYS A 83 18.77 -9.51 18.33
N LYS A 84 20.10 -9.67 18.21
CA LYS A 84 20.87 -9.93 16.96
C LYS A 84 20.50 -11.20 16.15
N ARG A 85 19.54 -12.02 16.59
CA ARG A 85 19.24 -13.33 15.98
C ARG A 85 17.74 -13.59 15.90
N PHE A 86 17.03 -12.64 15.32
CA PHE A 86 15.59 -12.67 15.19
C PHE A 86 15.17 -13.19 13.81
N LYS A 87 14.42 -14.30 13.75
CA LYS A 87 13.95 -14.91 12.50
C LYS A 87 12.45 -14.73 12.36
N TRP A 88 12.07 -13.81 11.49
CA TRP A 88 10.67 -13.56 11.12
C TRP A 88 9.93 -14.82 10.61
N SER A 89 10.63 -15.75 9.95
CA SER A 89 10.04 -16.99 9.42
C SER A 89 9.51 -17.95 10.50
N GLU A 90 9.96 -17.82 11.75
CA GLU A 90 9.55 -18.71 12.86
C GLU A 90 8.33 -18.16 13.62
N ILE A 91 7.95 -16.91 13.36
CA ILE A 91 6.89 -16.19 14.11
C ILE A 91 5.84 -15.56 13.19
N ALA A 92 5.95 -15.73 11.87
CA ALA A 92 4.99 -15.18 10.92
C ALA A 92 4.50 -16.28 9.98
N THR A 93 3.21 -16.57 10.04
CA THR A 93 2.55 -17.56 9.19
C THR A 93 1.81 -16.85 8.08
N SER A 94 2.09 -17.21 6.84
CA SER A 94 1.40 -16.68 5.65
C SER A 94 0.63 -17.80 4.98
N THR A 95 -0.67 -17.61 4.74
CA THR A 95 -1.46 -18.51 3.89
C THR A 95 -1.55 -17.95 2.47
N TYR A 96 -2.06 -18.76 1.53
CA TYR A 96 -2.29 -18.27 0.17
C TYR A 96 -3.31 -17.11 0.18
N GLU A 97 -4.38 -17.22 0.97
CA GLU A 97 -5.45 -16.22 1.07
C GLU A 97 -4.92 -14.88 1.60
N LEU A 98 -4.10 -14.89 2.65
CA LEU A 98 -3.45 -13.68 3.18
C LEU A 98 -2.47 -13.08 2.17
N THR A 99 -1.78 -13.94 1.41
CA THR A 99 -0.85 -13.51 0.36
C THR A 99 -1.61 -12.84 -0.78
N GLU A 100 -2.69 -13.45 -1.26
CA GLU A 100 -3.56 -12.90 -2.30
C GLU A 100 -4.24 -11.61 -1.85
N GLU A 101 -4.77 -11.56 -0.62
CA GLU A 101 -5.33 -10.35 -0.02
C GLU A 101 -4.30 -9.21 0.01
N CYS A 102 -3.06 -9.50 0.42
CA CYS A 102 -1.98 -8.52 0.47
C CYS A 102 -1.65 -7.94 -0.90
N ILE A 103 -1.52 -8.79 -1.93
CA ILE A 103 -1.30 -8.30 -3.30
C ILE A 103 -2.50 -7.49 -3.79
N ASN A 104 -3.72 -7.96 -3.51
CA ASN A 104 -4.96 -7.31 -3.95
C ASN A 104 -5.13 -5.91 -3.32
N ILE A 105 -4.84 -5.76 -2.03
CA ILE A 105 -4.97 -4.47 -1.32
C ILE A 105 -3.78 -3.55 -1.65
N ASN A 106 -2.55 -4.02 -1.43
CA ASN A 106 -1.36 -3.16 -1.44
C ASN A 106 -0.98 -2.68 -2.83
N TYR A 107 -1.25 -3.47 -3.87
CA TYR A 107 -0.91 -3.15 -5.26
C TYR A 107 -2.16 -2.90 -6.10
N TYR A 108 -3.03 -3.91 -6.27
CA TYR A 108 -4.20 -3.77 -7.16
C TYR A 108 -5.20 -2.75 -6.64
N GLY A 109 -5.28 -2.53 -5.32
CA GLY A 109 -6.07 -1.47 -4.71
C GLY A 109 -5.57 -0.09 -5.14
N ALA A 110 -4.27 0.18 -4.98
CA ALA A 110 -3.66 1.43 -5.42
C ALA A 110 -3.81 1.65 -6.94
N LYS A 111 -3.61 0.60 -7.75
CA LYS A 111 -3.82 0.66 -9.20
C LYS A 111 -5.26 1.03 -9.55
N ARG A 112 -6.25 0.37 -8.95
CA ARG A 112 -7.68 0.69 -9.17
C ARG A 112 -8.06 2.10 -8.76
N MET A 113 -7.52 2.58 -7.64
CA MET A 113 -7.72 3.97 -7.19
C MET A 113 -7.21 4.97 -8.23
N VAL A 114 -6.00 4.73 -8.77
CA VAL A 114 -5.44 5.58 -9.82
C VAL A 114 -6.30 5.50 -11.09
N ASP A 115 -6.63 4.30 -11.56
CA ASP A 115 -7.43 4.11 -12.77
C ASP A 115 -8.80 4.82 -12.68
N ALA A 116 -9.46 4.77 -11.51
CA ALA A 116 -10.76 5.41 -11.31
C ALA A 116 -10.70 6.94 -11.14
N LEU A 117 -9.61 7.46 -10.59
CA LEU A 117 -9.49 8.89 -10.23
C LEU A 117 -8.62 9.70 -11.18
N ILE A 118 -7.94 9.07 -12.14
CA ILE A 118 -7.01 9.77 -13.03
C ILE A 118 -7.67 10.90 -13.80
N GLY A 119 -8.91 10.70 -14.29
CA GLY A 119 -9.66 11.73 -15.00
C GLY A 119 -9.97 12.95 -14.13
N LEU A 120 -10.17 12.76 -12.82
CA LEU A 120 -10.39 13.86 -11.87
C LEU A 120 -9.07 14.54 -11.49
N LEU A 121 -7.97 13.80 -11.41
CA LEU A 121 -6.63 14.34 -11.18
C LEU A 121 -6.16 15.21 -12.35
N GLN A 122 -6.50 14.85 -13.60
CA GLN A 122 -6.17 15.65 -14.78
C GLN A 122 -6.84 17.04 -14.79
N LEU A 123 -7.88 17.25 -13.98
CA LEU A 123 -8.55 18.54 -13.81
C LEU A 123 -7.88 19.42 -12.73
N SER A 124 -6.86 18.92 -12.04
CA SER A 124 -6.06 19.71 -11.11
C SER A 124 -4.97 20.48 -11.84
N ASP A 125 -4.71 21.71 -11.39
CA ASP A 125 -3.56 22.51 -11.84
C ASP A 125 -2.22 21.94 -11.32
N SER A 126 -2.26 21.07 -10.30
CA SER A 126 -1.07 20.54 -9.65
C SER A 126 -1.31 19.13 -9.05
N PRO A 127 -1.59 18.12 -9.89
CA PRO A 127 -1.95 16.78 -9.42
C PRO A 127 -0.80 16.08 -8.68
N ARG A 128 -1.16 15.35 -7.63
CA ARG A 128 -0.25 14.56 -6.78
C ARG A 128 -0.77 13.16 -6.56
N ILE A 129 0.10 12.17 -6.72
CA ILE A 129 -0.16 10.79 -6.29
C ILE A 129 0.97 10.37 -5.35
N VAL A 130 0.61 9.97 -4.13
CA VAL A 130 1.54 9.47 -3.11
C VAL A 130 1.18 8.02 -2.81
N ASN A 131 2.10 7.11 -3.14
CA ASN A 131 1.96 5.70 -2.82
C ASN A 131 2.75 5.39 -1.53
N VAL A 132 2.04 5.04 -0.44
CA VAL A 132 2.70 4.68 0.82
C VAL A 132 3.29 3.27 0.68
N SER A 133 4.60 3.23 0.51
CA SER A 133 5.38 2.02 0.29
C SER A 133 6.19 1.66 1.54
N SER A 134 7.29 0.92 1.38
CA SER A 134 8.18 0.50 2.46
C SER A 134 9.61 0.35 1.97
N THR A 135 10.57 0.53 2.87
CA THR A 135 11.97 0.14 2.63
C THR A 135 12.11 -1.34 2.30
N SER A 136 11.20 -2.18 2.80
CA SER A 136 11.14 -3.61 2.45
C SER A 136 10.87 -3.86 0.95
N GLY A 137 10.29 -2.89 0.24
CA GLY A 137 10.05 -2.96 -1.21
C GLY A 137 11.29 -2.65 -2.08
N LYS A 138 12.48 -2.47 -1.47
CA LYS A 138 13.73 -2.29 -2.22
C LYS A 138 14.15 -3.62 -2.87
N LEU A 139 14.67 -3.55 -4.09
CA LEU A 139 15.16 -4.71 -4.83
C LEU A 139 16.37 -5.41 -4.17
N ALA A 140 17.03 -4.77 -3.19
CA ALA A 140 18.04 -5.41 -2.35
C ALA A 140 17.46 -6.56 -1.48
N HIS A 141 16.14 -6.60 -1.27
CA HIS A 141 15.45 -7.70 -0.58
C HIS A 141 14.98 -8.81 -1.53
N PHE A 142 15.21 -8.67 -2.83
CA PHE A 142 14.93 -9.72 -3.80
C PHE A 142 16.19 -10.55 -4.04
N PRO A 143 16.06 -11.89 -4.03
CA PRO A 143 17.05 -12.77 -4.65
C PRO A 143 17.28 -12.37 -6.11
N ASP A 144 18.48 -12.64 -6.62
CA ASP A 144 18.75 -12.45 -8.05
C ASP A 144 17.88 -13.41 -8.87
N GLY A 145 17.29 -12.91 -9.95
CA GLY A 145 16.36 -13.67 -10.75
C GLY A 145 15.43 -12.79 -11.59
N TRP A 146 14.51 -13.45 -12.30
CA TRP A 146 13.63 -12.82 -13.27
C TRP A 146 12.80 -11.66 -12.68
N ALA A 147 12.14 -11.85 -11.53
CA ALA A 147 11.31 -10.81 -10.93
C ALA A 147 12.10 -9.54 -10.59
N LYS A 148 13.31 -9.69 -10.04
CA LYS A 148 14.21 -8.57 -9.75
C LYS A 148 14.64 -7.85 -11.02
N ASN A 149 14.98 -8.60 -12.07
CA ASN A 149 15.36 -8.04 -13.37
C ASN A 149 14.23 -7.21 -13.96
N VAL A 150 13.00 -7.74 -13.97
CA VAL A 150 11.80 -7.02 -14.44
C VAL A 150 11.62 -5.70 -13.68
N PHE A 151 11.66 -5.71 -12.34
CA PHE A 151 11.48 -4.47 -11.57
C PHE A 151 12.65 -3.48 -11.68
N SER A 152 13.86 -3.95 -11.99
CA SER A 152 15.05 -3.10 -12.14
C SER A 152 15.11 -2.38 -13.48
N ASP A 153 14.54 -2.97 -14.53
CA ASP A 153 14.55 -2.44 -15.89
C ASP A 153 13.55 -1.28 -16.04
N ALA A 154 14.01 -0.09 -15.68
CA ALA A 154 13.27 1.15 -15.71
C ALA A 154 12.66 1.50 -17.07
N GLU A 155 13.40 1.19 -18.14
CA GLU A 155 13.15 1.68 -19.48
C GLU A 155 12.06 0.84 -20.15
N CYS A 156 12.02 -0.45 -19.83
CA CYS A 156 11.06 -1.39 -20.40
C CYS A 156 9.98 -1.81 -19.40
N LEU A 157 9.83 -1.10 -18.27
CA LEU A 157 8.84 -1.41 -17.24
C LEU A 157 7.41 -1.06 -17.72
N THR A 158 6.48 -2.02 -17.62
CA THR A 158 5.07 -1.81 -17.96
C THR A 158 4.14 -2.39 -16.89
N GLU A 159 2.88 -1.97 -16.88
CA GLU A 159 1.87 -2.50 -15.94
C GLU A 159 1.70 -4.00 -16.14
N GLU A 160 1.73 -4.48 -17.38
CA GLU A 160 1.57 -5.90 -17.75
C GLU A 160 2.71 -6.76 -17.21
N LYS A 161 3.95 -6.27 -17.26
CA LYS A 161 5.11 -6.98 -16.70
C LYS A 161 5.05 -7.05 -15.18
N VAL A 162 4.61 -5.98 -14.52
CA VAL A 162 4.40 -6.01 -13.06
C VAL A 162 3.31 -7.01 -12.70
N ASP A 163 2.20 -7.01 -13.45
CA ASP A 163 1.11 -7.97 -13.25
C ASP A 163 1.55 -9.42 -13.51
N GLU A 164 2.41 -9.67 -14.50
CA GLU A 164 3.00 -10.98 -14.77
C GLU A 164 3.84 -11.49 -13.59
N VAL A 165 4.70 -10.62 -13.03
CA VAL A 165 5.49 -10.96 -11.83
C VAL A 165 4.59 -11.32 -10.65
N LEU A 166 3.51 -10.56 -10.43
CA LEU A 166 2.57 -10.83 -9.35
C LEU A 166 1.77 -12.13 -9.56
N LYS A 167 1.36 -12.41 -10.80
CA LYS A 167 0.67 -13.67 -11.16
C LYS A 167 1.55 -14.88 -10.93
N GLU A 168 2.81 -14.84 -11.37
CA GLU A 168 3.76 -15.93 -11.14
C GLU A 168 4.10 -16.08 -9.66
N PHE A 169 4.25 -14.98 -8.90
CA PHE A 169 4.42 -15.04 -7.44
C PHE A 169 3.27 -15.78 -6.76
N LEU A 170 2.01 -15.40 -7.05
CA LEU A 170 0.83 -16.03 -6.45
C LEU A 170 0.75 -17.52 -6.82
N LYS A 171 0.99 -17.86 -8.08
CA LYS A 171 1.04 -19.24 -8.57
C LYS A 171 2.10 -20.07 -7.84
N ASP A 172 3.31 -19.54 -7.70
CA ASP A 172 4.41 -20.22 -7.02
C ASP A 172 4.15 -20.39 -5.53
N PHE A 173 3.54 -19.38 -4.89
CA PHE A 173 3.13 -19.45 -3.49
C PHE A 173 2.07 -20.54 -3.29
N ARG A 174 1.04 -20.58 -4.15
CA ARG A 174 -0.02 -21.61 -4.11
C ARG A 174 0.53 -23.03 -4.25
N GLN A 175 1.59 -23.20 -5.06
CA GLN A 175 2.27 -24.48 -5.27
C GLN A 175 3.26 -24.84 -4.14
N GLY A 176 3.46 -23.97 -3.15
CA GLY A 176 4.46 -24.17 -2.09
C GLY A 176 5.92 -24.05 -2.59
N SER A 177 6.13 -23.54 -3.81
CA SER A 177 7.44 -23.48 -4.47
C SER A 177 8.13 -22.12 -4.36
N HIS A 178 7.51 -21.15 -3.68
CA HIS A 178 8.04 -19.79 -3.58
C HIS A 178 9.44 -19.72 -2.95
N GLY A 179 9.75 -20.60 -1.99
CA GLY A 179 11.06 -20.65 -1.32
C GLY A 179 12.23 -21.09 -2.22
N THR A 180 11.96 -21.75 -3.36
CA THR A 180 12.99 -22.25 -4.28
C THR A 180 13.04 -21.50 -5.61
N LYS A 181 12.05 -20.63 -5.88
CA LYS A 181 11.93 -19.90 -7.16
C LYS A 181 12.37 -18.43 -7.08
N GLY A 182 13.29 -18.12 -6.16
CA GLY A 182 13.89 -16.79 -6.09
C GLY A 182 12.97 -15.70 -5.56
N TRP A 183 11.98 -16.05 -4.75
CA TRP A 183 11.14 -15.08 -4.03
C TRP A 183 11.76 -14.74 -2.66
N PRO A 184 11.42 -13.57 -2.07
CA PRO A 184 11.86 -13.24 -0.73
C PRO A 184 11.43 -14.31 0.29
N ALA A 185 12.35 -14.73 1.17
CA ALA A 185 12.14 -15.87 2.06
C ALA A 185 11.18 -15.58 3.24
N SER A 186 11.00 -14.31 3.61
CA SER A 186 10.15 -13.88 4.74
C SER A 186 9.31 -12.67 4.35
N HIS A 187 8.05 -12.60 4.79
CA HIS A 187 7.12 -11.52 4.41
C HIS A 187 7.05 -11.30 2.90
N SER A 188 7.09 -12.39 2.14
CA SER A 188 7.20 -12.36 0.67
C SER A 188 6.09 -11.54 0.03
N ALA A 189 4.84 -11.72 0.45
CA ALA A 189 3.69 -10.96 -0.04
C ALA A 189 3.85 -9.44 0.15
N TYR A 190 4.29 -9.01 1.33
CA TYR A 190 4.50 -7.61 1.63
C TYR A 190 5.66 -7.01 0.82
N ILE A 191 6.80 -7.71 0.77
CA ILE A 191 7.98 -7.27 0.00
C ILE A 191 7.63 -7.16 -1.48
N VAL A 192 6.99 -8.19 -2.04
CA VAL A 192 6.61 -8.26 -3.45
C VAL A 192 5.58 -7.17 -3.78
N SER A 193 4.54 -7.00 -2.96
CA SER A 193 3.54 -5.94 -3.19
C SER A 193 4.14 -4.53 -3.12
N LYS A 194 5.04 -4.25 -2.18
CA LYS A 194 5.69 -2.93 -2.07
C LYS A 194 6.71 -2.67 -3.17
N ALA A 195 7.41 -3.70 -3.65
CA ALA A 195 8.27 -3.56 -4.84
C ALA A 195 7.45 -3.33 -6.11
N ALA A 196 6.34 -4.04 -6.28
CA ALA A 196 5.39 -3.81 -7.37
C ALA A 196 4.78 -2.40 -7.32
N LEU A 197 4.44 -1.91 -6.12
CA LEU A 197 3.95 -0.53 -5.92
C LEU A 197 5.03 0.51 -6.30
N ASN A 198 6.29 0.27 -5.95
CA ASN A 198 7.41 1.13 -6.36
C ASN A 198 7.59 1.14 -7.88
N ALA A 199 7.52 -0.04 -8.52
CA ALA A 199 7.57 -0.18 -9.98
C ALA A 199 6.41 0.58 -10.65
N TYR A 200 5.19 0.43 -10.14
CA TYR A 200 4.00 1.12 -10.63
C TYR A 200 4.09 2.63 -10.46
N THR A 201 4.64 3.14 -9.35
CA THR A 201 4.92 4.57 -9.18
C THR A 201 5.80 5.11 -10.31
N ARG A 202 6.83 4.38 -10.74
CA ARG A 202 7.71 4.79 -11.85
C ARG A 202 6.96 4.81 -13.18
N ILE A 203 6.15 3.78 -13.45
CA ILE A 203 5.30 3.70 -14.65
C ILE A 203 4.37 4.92 -14.70
N LEU A 204 3.69 5.22 -13.60
CA LEU A 204 2.77 6.36 -13.51
C LEU A 204 3.47 7.70 -13.72
N ALA A 205 4.65 7.89 -13.12
CA ALA A 205 5.43 9.11 -13.29
C ALA A 205 5.85 9.32 -14.76
N ALA A 206 6.21 8.24 -15.47
CA ALA A 206 6.52 8.31 -16.90
C ALA A 206 5.28 8.54 -17.76
N LYS A 207 4.16 7.89 -17.44
CA LYS A 207 2.87 7.99 -18.15
C LYS A 207 2.21 9.37 -17.99
N TYR A 208 2.39 10.02 -16.84
CA TYR A 208 1.79 11.31 -16.50
C TYR A 208 2.88 12.33 -16.08
N PRO A 209 3.67 12.86 -17.03
CA PRO A 209 4.84 13.70 -16.73
C PRO A 209 4.51 15.04 -16.06
N THR A 210 3.25 15.50 -16.12
CA THR A 210 2.77 16.70 -15.43
C THR A 210 2.38 16.45 -13.97
N PHE A 211 2.24 15.18 -13.56
CA PHE A 211 1.89 14.80 -12.21
C PHE A 211 3.17 14.68 -11.36
N ARG A 212 3.07 14.95 -10.06
CA ARG A 212 4.10 14.43 -9.13
C ARG A 212 3.61 13.11 -8.57
N VAL A 213 4.18 12.02 -9.06
CA VAL A 213 3.87 10.67 -8.61
C VAL A 213 5.09 10.11 -7.90
N ASN A 214 4.97 9.84 -6.59
CA ASN A 214 6.08 9.37 -5.77
C ASN A 214 5.62 8.25 -4.82
N CYS A 215 6.58 7.47 -4.34
CA CYS A 215 6.38 6.51 -3.27
C CYS A 215 7.22 6.91 -2.06
N VAL A 216 6.70 6.64 -0.87
CA VAL A 216 7.36 7.02 0.39
C VAL A 216 7.33 5.88 1.38
N CYS A 217 8.39 5.71 2.16
CA CYS A 217 8.38 4.83 3.32
C CYS A 217 8.18 5.69 4.58
N PRO A 218 7.10 5.49 5.36
CA PRO A 218 6.82 6.32 6.54
C PRO A 218 7.74 6.01 7.74
N GLY A 219 8.64 5.03 7.59
CA GLY A 219 9.47 4.52 8.68
C GLY A 219 8.77 3.40 9.45
N PHE A 220 9.33 3.03 10.61
CA PHE A 220 8.76 1.97 11.45
C PHE A 220 7.81 2.60 12.50
N VAL A 221 6.53 2.68 12.15
CA VAL A 221 5.50 3.46 12.85
C VAL A 221 4.70 2.60 13.81
N LYS A 222 4.42 3.10 15.02
CA LYS A 222 3.56 2.48 16.03
C LYS A 222 2.11 2.46 15.57
N THR A 223 1.72 1.37 14.92
CA THR A 223 0.36 1.12 14.41
C THR A 223 -0.01 -0.35 14.60
N ASP A 224 -1.29 -0.67 14.43
CA ASP A 224 -1.81 -2.04 14.56
C ASP A 224 -1.14 -3.02 13.59
N ILE A 225 -0.69 -2.57 12.41
CA ILE A 225 -0.02 -3.42 11.41
C ILE A 225 1.25 -4.07 11.97
N VAL A 226 1.90 -3.43 12.94
CA VAL A 226 3.12 -3.92 13.61
C VAL A 226 2.90 -4.05 15.12
N HIS A 227 1.65 -4.18 15.55
CA HIS A 227 1.26 -4.32 16.97
C HIS A 227 1.87 -3.24 17.87
N ASN A 228 1.95 -1.99 17.38
CA ASN A 228 2.51 -0.84 18.10
C ASN A 228 3.99 -1.00 18.54
N THR A 229 4.75 -1.89 17.90
CA THR A 229 6.19 -2.12 18.19
C THR A 229 7.14 -1.14 17.47
N GLY A 230 6.60 -0.19 16.70
CA GLY A 230 7.37 0.82 15.96
C GLY A 230 8.18 1.78 16.85
N PHE A 231 9.10 2.52 16.24
CA PHE A 231 9.87 3.58 16.92
C PHE A 231 9.22 4.96 16.77
N LEU A 232 8.51 5.20 15.66
CA LEU A 232 7.87 6.49 15.33
C LEU A 232 6.40 6.51 15.75
N THR A 233 5.85 7.68 16.09
CA THR A 233 4.40 7.86 16.27
C THR A 233 3.68 7.95 14.92
N PRO A 234 2.35 7.71 14.87
CA PRO A 234 1.55 7.94 13.66
C PRO A 234 1.74 9.35 13.06
N GLU A 235 1.85 10.38 13.90
CA GLU A 235 2.06 11.77 13.48
C GLU A 235 3.44 11.97 12.84
N GLU A 236 4.48 11.32 13.37
CA GLU A 236 5.82 11.35 12.78
C GLU A 236 5.86 10.61 11.44
N GLY A 237 5.21 9.44 11.36
CA GLY A 237 5.10 8.67 10.12
C GLY A 237 4.32 9.40 9.02
N ALA A 238 3.30 10.18 9.41
CA ALA A 238 2.47 10.96 8.50
C ALA A 238 3.16 12.21 7.93
N LYS A 239 4.34 12.62 8.43
CA LYS A 239 5.11 13.75 7.86
C LYS A 239 5.74 13.44 6.50
N GLY A 240 5.90 12.15 6.17
CA GLY A 240 6.53 11.70 4.93
C GLY A 240 5.58 11.75 3.72
N PRO A 241 4.43 11.03 3.77
CA PRO A 241 3.39 11.10 2.76
C PRO A 241 2.79 12.49 2.59
#